data_AF-A0AA39AD41-F1
#
_entry.id   AF-A0AA39AD41-F1
#
_cell.length_a   1.000
_cell.length_b   1.000
_cell.length_c   1.000
_cell.angle_alpha   90.00
_cell.angle_beta   90.00
_cell.angle_gamma   90.00
#
_symmetry.space_group_name_H-M   'P 1'
#
loop_
_entity.id
_entity.type
_entity.pdbx_description
1 polymer ?
#
loop_
_entity_poly.entity_id
_entity_poly.type
_entity_poly.pdbx_seq_one_letter_code
_entity_poly.pdbx_strand_id
1 'polypeptide(L)'
;MGFHRFLLAIYILGSALAHFSLAQSSPQDYVDAHNAARAQVGVHPITWNDTVAAYARRYASSRVAEKCSMEHSEGPYGENLAEGYGSMSGSDAVGFWLTEKPNYDHHSNSCVGGECLHYTQIVWGDSLHLGCARVQCKNGWLFITSLVHTSCAQNSQQDYLNAHNTARAQVGVGSMTWNNTVASYAQNYANQRIGDCNLVHSNGPYGENIAWGSGSLTGTDAVNLWVGEKPNYDYNSNSCVGGKCGHYIQVVWRNSVRLGCARVQCSNGGWFVTCNYDPPGNYVGERPY
;
A
#
# COMPACT_ATOMS: atom_id res chain seq x y z
N MET A 1 56.16 48.78 -15.70
CA MET A 1 54.75 48.83 -16.15
C MET A 1 54.34 47.43 -16.55
N GLY A 2 53.23 46.90 -16.01
CA GLY A 2 52.65 45.59 -16.37
C GLY A 2 52.52 44.63 -15.19
N PHE A 3 51.30 44.49 -14.68
CA PHE A 3 50.87 43.63 -13.56
C PHE A 3 50.56 42.18 -14.00
N HIS A 4 50.60 41.27 -13.01
CA HIS A 4 49.88 39.97 -12.83
C HIS A 4 50.85 38.80 -12.55
N ARG A 5 51.11 38.37 -11.31
CA ARG A 5 50.29 37.68 -10.28
C ARG A 5 49.73 36.29 -10.67
N PHE A 6 50.35 35.27 -10.05
CA PHE A 6 49.78 34.15 -9.28
C PHE A 6 49.36 32.81 -9.95
N LEU A 7 50.16 31.78 -9.60
CA LEU A 7 49.86 30.46 -9.01
C LEU A 7 48.93 29.40 -9.64
N LEU A 8 49.51 28.19 -9.64
CA LEU A 8 48.99 26.83 -9.40
C LEU A 8 47.85 26.26 -10.27
N ALA A 9 48.13 25.09 -10.86
CA ALA A 9 47.14 24.03 -11.01
C ALA A 9 47.75 22.70 -10.57
N ILE A 10 47.27 22.21 -9.43
CA ILE A 10 47.49 20.86 -8.90
C ILE A 10 46.71 19.88 -9.78
N TYR A 11 47.38 18.84 -10.27
CA TYR A 11 46.76 17.69 -10.92
C TYR A 11 46.08 16.83 -9.84
N ILE A 12 44.74 16.75 -9.87
CA ILE A 12 43.99 15.65 -9.24
C ILE A 12 43.12 15.00 -10.32
N LEU A 13 43.20 13.67 -10.35
CA LEU A 13 42.62 12.78 -11.34
C LEU A 13 41.12 12.99 -11.55
N GLY A 14 40.72 13.27 -12.79
CA GLY A 14 39.33 13.22 -13.23
C GLY A 14 39.04 11.96 -14.03
N SER A 15 38.83 10.82 -13.36
CA SER A 15 38.25 9.62 -13.99
C SER A 15 37.17 9.01 -13.09
N ALA A 16 36.03 9.73 -12.95
CA ALA A 16 34.85 9.18 -12.26
C ALA A 16 33.50 9.79 -12.74
N LEU A 17 33.41 10.38 -13.93
CA LEU A 17 32.18 11.07 -14.37
C LEU A 17 31.21 10.23 -15.21
N ALA A 18 31.51 8.95 -15.50
CA ALA A 18 30.62 8.10 -16.29
C ALA A 18 29.72 7.15 -15.47
N HIS A 19 29.89 7.06 -14.14
CA HIS A 19 29.17 6.08 -13.31
C HIS A 19 27.96 6.64 -12.54
N PHE A 20 27.73 7.96 -12.53
CA PHE A 20 26.64 8.56 -11.75
C PHE A 20 25.26 8.58 -12.46
N SER A 21 25.20 8.58 -13.79
CA SER A 21 23.93 8.71 -14.52
C SER A 21 23.07 7.43 -14.55
N LEU A 22 23.69 6.26 -14.40
CA LEU A 22 22.98 4.97 -14.29
C LEU A 22 22.47 4.71 -12.85
N ALA A 23 22.98 5.43 -11.86
CA ALA A 23 22.74 5.20 -10.43
C ALA A 23 21.50 5.92 -9.85
N GLN A 24 20.67 6.55 -10.68
CA GLN A 24 19.47 7.29 -10.25
C GLN A 24 18.20 6.85 -11.02
N SER A 25 18.23 5.66 -11.59
CA SER A 25 17.11 5.10 -12.37
C SER A 25 16.94 3.60 -12.12
N SER A 26 17.56 3.09 -11.05
CA SER A 26 17.30 1.75 -10.55
C SER A 26 15.92 1.69 -9.88
N PRO A 27 15.33 0.49 -9.74
CA PRO A 27 14.15 0.27 -8.92
C PRO A 27 14.19 0.96 -7.55
N GLN A 28 15.34 0.89 -6.87
CA GLN A 28 15.49 1.43 -5.52
C GLN A 28 15.47 2.96 -5.52
N ASP A 29 16.06 3.61 -6.53
CA ASP A 29 16.09 5.08 -6.61
C ASP A 29 14.68 5.68 -6.75
N TYR A 30 13.80 5.00 -7.49
CA TYR A 30 12.40 5.37 -7.59
C TYR A 30 11.68 5.19 -6.24
N VAL A 31 11.87 4.04 -5.59
CA VAL A 31 11.25 3.73 -4.29
C VAL A 31 11.69 4.70 -3.21
N ASP A 32 12.98 4.99 -3.12
CA ASP A 32 13.56 5.89 -2.12
C ASP A 32 13.03 7.31 -2.29
N ALA A 33 12.95 7.81 -3.53
CA ALA A 33 12.41 9.14 -3.81
C ALA A 33 10.92 9.26 -3.42
N HIS A 34 10.10 8.26 -3.76
CA HIS A 34 8.68 8.25 -3.36
C HIS A 34 8.54 8.14 -1.83
N ASN A 35 9.28 7.23 -1.20
CA ASN A 35 9.20 7.00 0.25
C ASN A 35 9.70 8.19 1.07
N ALA A 36 10.71 8.91 0.59
CA ALA A 36 11.14 10.16 1.21
C ALA A 36 10.01 11.21 1.23
N ALA A 37 9.24 11.34 0.16
CA ALA A 37 8.10 12.25 0.10
C ALA A 37 6.92 11.77 0.96
N ARG A 38 6.61 10.48 0.93
CA ARG A 38 5.55 9.85 1.73
C ARG A 38 5.81 9.99 3.23
N ALA A 39 7.04 9.80 3.67
CA ALA A 39 7.44 9.98 5.06
C ALA A 39 7.20 11.42 5.57
N GLN A 40 7.35 12.45 4.71
CA GLN A 40 7.11 13.84 5.11
C GLN A 40 5.65 14.13 5.48
N VAL A 41 4.71 13.30 5.00
CA VAL A 41 3.26 13.45 5.25
C VAL A 41 2.67 12.29 6.04
N GLY A 42 3.51 11.42 6.59
CA GLY A 42 3.08 10.34 7.47
C GLY A 42 2.31 9.20 6.79
N VAL A 43 2.41 9.07 5.46
CA VAL A 43 1.81 7.94 4.73
C VAL A 43 2.82 6.79 4.60
N HIS A 44 2.34 5.54 4.70
CA HIS A 44 3.19 4.36 4.77
C HIS A 44 4.08 4.21 3.53
N PRO A 45 5.27 3.59 3.63
CA PRO A 45 6.14 3.40 2.47
C PRO A 45 5.53 2.45 1.44
N ILE A 46 5.98 2.57 0.19
CA ILE A 46 5.72 1.65 -0.92
C ILE A 46 6.95 0.82 -1.24
N THR A 47 6.73 -0.31 -1.89
CA THR A 47 7.80 -1.24 -2.31
C THR A 47 7.81 -1.45 -3.82
N TRP A 48 8.94 -1.84 -4.39
CA TRP A 48 9.01 -2.13 -5.81
C TRP A 48 8.23 -3.40 -6.17
N ASN A 49 7.56 -3.40 -7.32
CA ASN A 49 6.86 -4.55 -7.86
C ASN A 49 7.20 -4.79 -9.34
N ASP A 50 7.80 -5.94 -9.61
CA ASP A 50 8.29 -6.26 -10.96
C ASP A 50 7.18 -6.46 -11.99
N THR A 51 5.97 -6.84 -11.59
CA THR A 51 4.81 -6.95 -12.50
C THR A 51 4.37 -5.57 -12.97
N VAL A 52 4.24 -4.62 -12.03
CA VAL A 52 3.89 -3.22 -12.33
C VAL A 52 4.99 -2.57 -13.15
N ALA A 53 6.25 -2.81 -12.79
CA ALA A 53 7.40 -2.31 -13.55
C ALA A 53 7.48 -2.92 -14.95
N ALA A 54 7.12 -4.19 -15.12
CA ALA A 54 7.04 -4.82 -16.44
C ALA A 54 5.96 -4.18 -17.32
N TYR A 55 4.81 -3.83 -16.74
CA TYR A 55 3.78 -3.06 -17.44
C TYR A 55 4.32 -1.67 -17.81
N ALA A 56 4.90 -0.94 -16.86
CA ALA A 56 5.49 0.38 -17.08
C ALA A 56 6.51 0.36 -18.21
N ARG A 57 7.39 -0.65 -18.23
CA ARG A 57 8.40 -0.85 -19.29
C ARG A 57 7.76 -1.09 -20.65
N ARG A 58 6.73 -1.94 -20.73
CA ARG A 58 6.01 -2.22 -21.99
C ARG A 58 5.34 -0.95 -22.51
N TYR A 59 4.70 -0.21 -21.64
CA TYR A 59 4.02 1.03 -22.00
C TYR A 59 5.00 2.12 -22.44
N ALA A 60 6.04 2.40 -21.64
CA ALA A 60 7.10 3.34 -22.01
C ALA A 60 7.71 2.97 -23.38
N SER A 61 7.98 1.68 -23.60
CA SER A 61 8.56 1.21 -24.87
C SER A 61 7.63 1.42 -26.06
N SER A 62 6.30 1.31 -25.91
CA SER A 62 5.37 1.58 -27.01
C SER A 62 5.37 3.05 -27.42
N ARG A 63 5.55 3.97 -26.45
CA ARG A 63 5.63 5.42 -26.70
C ARG A 63 6.85 5.83 -27.54
N VAL A 64 7.94 5.05 -27.55
CA VAL A 64 9.12 5.32 -28.40
C VAL A 64 8.77 5.34 -29.89
N ALA A 65 7.83 4.49 -30.32
CA ALA A 65 7.36 4.46 -31.71
C ALA A 65 6.49 5.69 -32.05
N GLU A 66 5.83 6.26 -31.04
CA GLU A 66 4.87 7.35 -31.13
C GLU A 66 5.48 8.72 -30.78
N LYS A 67 6.80 8.85 -30.92
CA LYS A 67 7.57 10.07 -30.61
C LYS A 67 7.41 10.53 -29.14
N CYS A 68 7.13 9.59 -28.24
CA CYS A 68 6.97 9.83 -26.82
C CYS A 68 5.86 10.84 -26.47
N SER A 69 4.68 10.64 -27.06
CA SER A 69 3.48 11.37 -26.66
C SER A 69 3.19 11.18 -25.17
N MET A 70 2.87 12.29 -24.49
CA MET A 70 2.43 12.34 -23.09
C MET A 70 0.95 11.97 -22.98
N GLU A 71 0.65 10.73 -23.30
CA GLU A 71 -0.68 10.14 -23.15
C GLU A 71 -0.66 9.14 -22.01
N HIS A 72 -1.77 9.02 -21.29
CA HIS A 72 -1.94 7.99 -20.29
C HIS A 72 -2.16 6.61 -20.92
N SER A 73 -1.79 5.57 -20.18
CA SER A 73 -1.93 4.18 -20.62
C SER A 73 -3.37 3.69 -20.64
N GLU A 74 -4.28 4.40 -19.97
CA GLU A 74 -5.65 3.95 -19.64
C GLU A 74 -5.65 2.57 -18.97
N GLY A 75 -4.54 2.25 -18.30
CA GLY A 75 -4.27 0.99 -17.65
C GLY A 75 -4.92 0.85 -16.28
N PRO A 76 -4.77 -0.32 -15.63
CA PRO A 76 -5.36 -0.59 -14.32
C PRO A 76 -4.60 0.06 -13.14
N TYR A 77 -3.63 0.94 -13.41
CA TYR A 77 -2.71 1.49 -12.41
C TYR A 77 -2.87 3.01 -12.34
N GLY A 78 -2.64 3.58 -11.16
CA GLY A 78 -2.39 5.01 -11.05
C GLY A 78 -1.08 5.36 -11.76
N GLU A 79 -1.04 6.48 -12.47
CA GLU A 79 0.05 6.79 -13.40
C GLU A 79 0.48 8.25 -13.29
N ASN A 80 1.79 8.45 -13.16
CA ASN A 80 2.44 9.72 -13.40
C ASN A 80 3.37 9.60 -14.61
N LEU A 81 3.35 10.61 -15.47
CA LEU A 81 4.21 10.70 -16.64
C LEU A 81 5.13 11.91 -16.52
N ALA A 82 6.33 11.80 -17.08
CA ALA A 82 7.24 12.92 -17.24
C ALA A 82 8.02 12.77 -18.54
N GLU A 83 8.26 13.90 -19.20
CA GLU A 83 9.17 13.99 -20.33
C GLU A 83 10.30 14.98 -20.03
N GLY A 84 11.45 14.75 -20.65
CA GLY A 84 12.60 15.64 -20.49
C GLY A 84 13.70 15.40 -21.52
N TYR A 85 14.79 16.15 -21.40
CA TYR A 85 15.95 16.05 -22.28
C TYR A 85 17.18 15.55 -21.51
N GLY A 86 18.17 15.05 -22.26
CA GLY A 86 19.49 14.76 -21.72
C GLY A 86 19.52 13.55 -20.79
N SER A 87 19.92 13.75 -19.53
CA SER A 87 20.15 12.69 -18.55
C SER A 87 19.10 12.62 -17.43
N MET A 88 17.90 13.16 -17.65
CA MET A 88 16.82 13.19 -16.64
C MET A 88 16.62 11.79 -16.03
N SER A 89 16.84 11.72 -14.72
CA SER A 89 16.77 10.49 -13.95
C SER A 89 15.33 10.18 -13.53
N GLY A 90 15.11 8.96 -13.04
CA GLY A 90 13.84 8.60 -12.42
C GLY A 90 13.52 9.45 -11.21
N SER A 91 14.53 9.73 -10.38
CA SER A 91 14.40 10.60 -9.21
C SER A 91 14.13 12.05 -9.59
N ASP A 92 14.66 12.55 -10.72
CA ASP A 92 14.35 13.89 -11.21
C ASP A 92 12.87 14.02 -11.59
N ALA A 93 12.28 12.98 -12.21
CA ALA A 93 10.84 12.95 -12.49
C ALA A 93 10.00 13.00 -11.21
N VAL A 94 10.40 12.25 -10.17
CA VAL A 94 9.75 12.33 -8.86
C VAL A 94 9.87 13.73 -8.27
N GLY A 95 11.06 14.34 -8.33
CA GLY A 95 11.27 15.72 -7.91
C GLY A 95 10.36 16.72 -8.62
N PHE A 96 10.17 16.54 -9.94
CA PHE A 96 9.25 17.34 -10.74
C PHE A 96 7.79 17.19 -10.28
N TRP A 97 7.28 15.96 -10.12
CA TRP A 97 5.92 15.70 -9.64
C TRP A 97 5.66 16.26 -8.23
N LEU A 98 6.69 16.29 -7.37
CA LEU A 98 6.60 16.85 -6.03
C LEU A 98 6.50 18.39 -6.00
N THR A 99 6.78 19.08 -7.11
CA THR A 99 6.64 20.54 -7.17
C THR A 99 5.20 21.01 -6.97
N GLU A 100 4.23 20.12 -7.17
CA GLU A 100 2.81 20.40 -6.95
C GLU A 100 2.40 20.35 -5.46
N LYS A 101 3.27 19.91 -4.55
CA LYS A 101 2.99 19.82 -3.11
C LYS A 101 2.34 21.10 -2.52
N PRO A 102 2.78 22.32 -2.84
CA PRO A 102 2.15 23.55 -2.32
C PRO A 102 0.70 23.72 -2.76
N ASN A 103 0.28 23.05 -3.83
CA ASN A 103 -1.07 23.11 -4.38
C ASN A 103 -2.02 22.08 -3.75
N TYR A 104 -1.60 21.30 -2.75
CA TYR A 104 -2.47 20.33 -2.09
C TYR A 104 -2.70 20.68 -0.63
N ASP A 105 -3.97 20.84 -0.25
CA ASP A 105 -4.36 21.02 1.14
C ASP A 105 -4.82 19.68 1.74
N HIS A 106 -4.01 19.17 2.67
CA HIS A 106 -4.28 17.93 3.41
C HIS A 106 -5.49 18.02 4.35
N HIS A 107 -5.90 19.22 4.78
CA HIS A 107 -7.07 19.36 5.66
C HIS A 107 -8.37 19.24 4.89
N SER A 108 -8.47 19.89 3.73
CA SER A 108 -9.65 19.83 2.87
C SER A 108 -9.62 18.67 1.87
N ASN A 109 -8.49 17.97 1.76
CA ASN A 109 -8.28 16.88 0.80
C ASN A 109 -8.57 17.32 -0.65
N SER A 110 -8.05 18.50 -1.02
CA SER A 110 -8.34 19.14 -2.31
C SER A 110 -7.13 19.91 -2.87
N CYS A 111 -7.08 20.06 -4.19
CA CYS A 111 -6.10 20.95 -4.82
C CYS A 111 -6.50 22.41 -4.63
N VAL A 112 -5.56 23.24 -4.20
CA VAL A 112 -5.70 24.68 -3.98
C VAL A 112 -4.71 25.44 -4.84
N GLY A 113 -5.19 26.39 -5.66
CA GLY A 113 -4.32 27.30 -6.43
C GLY A 113 -3.59 26.71 -7.64
N GLY A 114 -3.72 25.41 -7.91
CA GLY A 114 -3.12 24.75 -9.07
C GLY A 114 -3.41 23.26 -9.13
N GLU A 115 -2.82 22.57 -10.10
CA GLU A 115 -2.88 21.11 -10.20
C GLU A 115 -2.05 20.45 -9.10
N CYS A 116 -2.54 19.32 -8.60
CA CYS A 116 -1.89 18.53 -7.56
C CYS A 116 -1.96 17.02 -7.81
N LEU A 117 -2.25 16.62 -9.06
CA LEU A 117 -2.55 15.24 -9.43
C LEU A 117 -1.31 14.35 -9.38
N HIS A 118 -0.14 14.85 -9.79
CA HIS A 118 1.10 14.09 -9.70
C HIS A 118 1.55 13.93 -8.26
N TYR A 119 1.44 15.00 -7.46
CA TYR A 119 1.79 14.96 -6.04
C TYR A 119 0.88 13.99 -5.28
N THR A 120 -0.43 14.12 -5.44
CA THR A 120 -1.40 13.24 -4.78
C THR A 120 -1.21 11.78 -5.16
N GLN A 121 -0.79 11.49 -6.40
CA GLN A 121 -0.49 10.12 -6.79
C GLN A 121 0.72 9.52 -6.03
N ILE A 122 1.76 10.32 -5.75
CA ILE A 122 2.94 9.90 -4.98
C ILE A 122 2.59 9.61 -3.52
N VAL A 123 1.79 10.50 -2.92
CA VAL A 123 1.42 10.41 -1.50
C VAL A 123 0.09 9.70 -1.25
N TRP A 124 -0.49 9.07 -2.28
CA TRP A 124 -1.77 8.39 -2.16
C TRP A 124 -1.70 7.30 -1.10
N GLY A 125 -2.56 7.41 -0.08
CA GLY A 125 -2.51 6.58 1.12
C GLY A 125 -2.46 5.10 0.79
N ASP A 126 -3.39 4.64 -0.06
CA ASP A 126 -3.60 3.21 -0.34
C ASP A 126 -2.60 2.58 -1.34
N SER A 127 -1.69 3.38 -1.91
CA SER A 127 -0.68 2.86 -2.83
C SER A 127 0.35 2.03 -2.05
N LEU A 128 0.59 0.79 -2.48
CA LEU A 128 1.49 -0.16 -1.80
C LEU A 128 2.70 -0.56 -2.64
N HIS A 129 2.52 -0.57 -3.97
CA HIS A 129 3.54 -1.04 -4.90
C HIS A 129 3.81 -0.03 -6.00
N LEU A 130 5.09 0.09 -6.33
CA LEU A 130 5.62 0.97 -7.36
C LEU A 130 6.25 0.15 -8.48
N GLY A 131 5.97 0.53 -9.72
CA GLY A 131 6.71 0.07 -10.88
C GLY A 131 6.95 1.22 -11.83
N CYS A 132 8.20 1.56 -12.07
CA CYS A 132 8.55 2.67 -12.95
C CYS A 132 9.34 2.19 -14.16
N ALA A 133 9.32 2.97 -15.22
CA ALA A 133 10.16 2.76 -16.39
C ALA A 133 10.59 4.07 -17.02
N ARG A 134 11.77 4.06 -17.62
CA ARG A 134 12.29 5.14 -18.45
C ARG A 134 12.72 4.57 -19.79
N VAL A 135 12.43 5.31 -20.86
CA VAL A 135 12.91 5.01 -22.22
C VAL A 135 13.50 6.27 -22.86
N GLN A 136 14.40 6.05 -23.82
CA GLN A 136 14.93 7.11 -24.67
C GLN A 136 14.20 7.11 -26.02
N CYS A 137 13.72 8.28 -26.40
CA CYS A 137 12.95 8.55 -27.60
C CYS A 137 13.87 8.79 -28.80
N LYS A 138 13.38 8.51 -30.01
CA LYS A 138 14.16 8.60 -31.26
C LYS A 138 14.67 10.01 -31.60
N ASN A 139 14.03 11.04 -31.06
CA ASN A 139 14.39 12.45 -31.21
C ASN A 139 15.33 12.96 -30.09
N GLY A 140 15.83 12.08 -29.22
CA GLY A 140 16.70 12.45 -28.08
C GLY A 140 15.95 12.86 -26.81
N TRP A 141 14.62 12.79 -26.80
CA TRP A 141 13.80 13.00 -25.60
C TRP A 141 13.83 11.77 -24.69
N LEU A 142 13.49 11.96 -23.41
CA LEU A 142 13.27 10.90 -22.44
C LEU A 142 11.79 10.86 -22.07
N PHE A 143 11.23 9.66 -21.98
CA PHE A 143 9.89 9.42 -21.45
C PHE A 143 10.00 8.55 -20.19
N ILE A 144 9.46 9.05 -19.08
CA ILE A 144 9.45 8.40 -17.78
C ILE A 144 7.99 8.18 -17.40
N THR A 145 7.64 6.94 -17.07
CA THR A 145 6.34 6.58 -16.48
C THR A 145 6.59 5.98 -15.11
N SER A 146 5.84 6.46 -14.12
CA SER A 146 5.71 5.85 -12.81
C SER A 146 4.30 5.33 -12.66
N LEU A 147 4.19 4.01 -12.54
CA LEU A 147 2.93 3.36 -12.27
C LEU A 147 2.92 2.93 -10.82
N VAL A 148 1.90 3.39 -10.11
CA VAL A 148 1.60 2.88 -8.79
C VAL A 148 0.43 1.93 -8.92
N HIS A 149 0.67 0.72 -8.46
CA HIS A 149 -0.42 -0.20 -8.24
C HIS A 149 -0.91 0.03 -6.82
N THR A 150 -2.16 0.43 -6.73
CA THR A 150 -3.08 -0.06 -5.70
C THR A 150 -3.22 -1.56 -5.87
N SER A 151 -2.12 -2.29 -5.68
CA SER A 151 -2.22 -3.65 -5.22
C SER A 151 -2.66 -3.45 -3.80
N CYS A 152 -3.95 -3.59 -3.56
CA CYS A 152 -4.47 -3.99 -2.28
C CYS A 152 -3.82 -5.33 -1.89
N ALA A 153 -2.54 -5.33 -1.50
CA ALA A 153 -2.10 -6.28 -0.51
C ALA A 153 -2.67 -5.76 0.81
N GLN A 154 -4.00 -5.75 0.91
CA GLN A 154 -4.83 -5.42 2.07
C GLN A 154 -4.70 -6.53 3.12
N ASN A 155 -3.46 -6.95 3.34
CA ASN A 155 -3.03 -8.12 4.09
C ASN A 155 -1.86 -7.72 5.01
N SER A 156 -1.45 -6.44 5.03
CA SER A 156 -0.52 -5.95 6.02
C SER A 156 -1.20 -5.91 7.39
N GLN A 157 -0.38 -5.89 8.44
CA GLN A 157 -0.86 -5.76 9.82
C GLN A 157 -1.77 -4.53 9.99
N GLN A 158 -1.42 -3.44 9.32
CA GLN A 158 -2.14 -2.18 9.41
C GLN A 158 -3.47 -2.23 8.66
N ASP A 159 -3.60 -2.99 7.57
CA ASP A 159 -4.87 -3.11 6.83
C ASP A 159 -5.95 -3.77 7.70
N TYR A 160 -5.59 -4.88 8.35
CA TYR A 160 -6.46 -5.53 9.33
C TYR A 160 -6.85 -4.55 10.44
N LEU A 161 -5.87 -3.87 11.05
CA LEU A 161 -6.13 -2.91 12.13
C LEU A 161 -7.04 -1.76 11.68
N ASN A 162 -6.79 -1.17 10.52
CA ASN A 162 -7.55 -0.04 9.99
C ASN A 162 -9.01 -0.44 9.76
N ALA A 163 -9.25 -1.60 9.14
CA ALA A 163 -10.61 -2.09 8.91
C ALA A 163 -11.36 -2.34 10.23
N HIS A 164 -10.72 -2.99 11.22
CA HIS A 164 -11.32 -3.21 12.53
C HIS A 164 -11.57 -1.90 13.29
N ASN A 165 -10.57 -1.02 13.34
CA ASN A 165 -10.64 0.22 14.11
C ASN A 165 -11.64 1.22 13.51
N THR A 166 -11.82 1.21 12.17
CA THR A 166 -12.91 1.92 11.51
C THR A 166 -14.28 1.43 11.99
N ALA A 167 -14.51 0.12 12.00
CA ALA A 167 -15.78 -0.46 12.47
C ALA A 167 -16.05 -0.18 13.95
N ARG A 168 -15.01 -0.27 14.79
CA ARG A 168 -15.09 0.04 16.23
C ARG A 168 -15.40 1.50 16.51
N ALA A 169 -14.77 2.43 15.77
CA ALA A 169 -15.03 3.86 15.91
C ALA A 169 -16.49 4.21 15.59
N GLN A 170 -17.11 3.56 14.61
CA GLN A 170 -18.52 3.76 14.26
C GLN A 170 -19.51 3.44 15.40
N VAL A 171 -19.09 2.66 16.39
CA VAL A 171 -19.91 2.26 17.54
C VAL A 171 -19.32 2.76 18.88
N GLY A 172 -18.37 3.70 18.85
CA GLY A 172 -17.81 4.30 20.07
C GLY A 172 -16.93 3.35 20.89
N VAL A 173 -16.35 2.33 20.25
CA VAL A 173 -15.43 1.39 20.87
C VAL A 173 -13.98 1.81 20.59
N GLY A 174 -13.13 1.76 21.62
CA GLY A 174 -11.71 2.13 21.51
C GLY A 174 -10.94 1.21 20.57
N SER A 175 -9.90 1.74 19.91
CA SER A 175 -9.07 1.00 18.96
C SER A 175 -8.33 -0.18 19.60
N MET A 176 -8.11 -1.23 18.82
CA MET A 176 -7.20 -2.33 19.13
C MET A 176 -5.80 -2.06 18.56
N THR A 177 -4.80 -2.74 19.13
CA THR A 177 -3.39 -2.69 18.69
C THR A 177 -2.93 -4.04 18.18
N TRP A 178 -1.98 -4.05 17.24
CA TRP A 178 -1.42 -5.30 16.73
C TRP A 178 -0.56 -5.99 17.78
N ASN A 179 -0.67 -7.31 17.89
CA ASN A 179 0.15 -8.10 18.79
C ASN A 179 0.82 -9.25 18.03
N ASN A 180 2.16 -9.24 18.01
CA ASN A 180 2.95 -10.22 17.27
C ASN A 180 2.79 -11.66 17.80
N THR A 181 2.51 -11.85 19.09
CA THR A 181 2.26 -13.18 19.66
C THR A 181 0.93 -13.74 19.14
N VAL A 182 -0.14 -12.93 19.16
CA VAL A 182 -1.45 -13.30 18.62
C VAL A 182 -1.36 -13.53 17.11
N ALA A 183 -0.61 -12.70 16.38
CA ALA A 183 -0.42 -12.86 14.94
C ALA A 183 0.38 -14.13 14.59
N SER A 184 1.39 -14.47 15.40
CA SER A 184 2.13 -15.73 15.23
C SER A 184 1.23 -16.93 15.45
N TYR A 185 0.33 -16.87 16.45
CA TYR A 185 -0.69 -17.88 16.65
C TYR A 185 -1.61 -18.02 15.42
N ALA A 186 -2.14 -16.89 14.93
CA ALA A 186 -2.98 -16.82 13.75
C ALA A 186 -2.30 -17.45 12.52
N GLN A 187 -1.01 -17.13 12.29
CA GLN A 187 -0.24 -17.68 11.18
C GLN A 187 -0.02 -19.18 11.31
N ASN A 188 0.34 -19.65 12.50
CA ASN A 188 0.52 -21.08 12.76
C ASN A 188 -0.76 -21.87 12.54
N TYR A 189 -1.91 -21.30 12.93
CA TYR A 189 -3.19 -21.94 12.69
C TYR A 189 -3.58 -21.91 11.20
N ALA A 190 -3.44 -20.76 10.53
CA ALA A 190 -3.71 -20.63 9.10
C ALA A 190 -2.90 -21.63 8.28
N ASN A 191 -1.61 -21.83 8.61
CA ASN A 191 -0.75 -22.80 7.94
C ASN A 191 -1.30 -24.24 8.01
N GLN A 192 -1.98 -24.63 9.10
CA GLN A 192 -2.61 -25.95 9.24
C GLN A 192 -3.80 -26.12 8.30
N ARG A 193 -4.40 -25.02 7.82
CA ARG A 193 -5.56 -25.02 6.92
C ARG A 193 -5.18 -25.04 5.44
N ILE A 194 -3.91 -24.90 5.09
CA ILE A 194 -3.47 -24.85 3.68
C ILE A 194 -3.98 -26.07 2.88
N GLY A 195 -4.01 -27.26 3.49
CA GLY A 195 -4.40 -28.49 2.80
C GLY A 195 -5.88 -28.56 2.41
N ASP A 196 -6.79 -28.00 3.21
CA ASP A 196 -8.24 -28.18 3.03
C ASP A 196 -9.05 -26.89 2.97
N CYS A 197 -8.52 -25.79 3.51
CA CYS A 197 -9.17 -24.49 3.61
C CYS A 197 -10.52 -24.49 4.37
N ASN A 198 -10.86 -25.53 5.15
CA ASN A 198 -12.17 -25.56 5.79
C ASN A 198 -12.28 -24.52 6.92
N LEU A 199 -13.46 -23.96 7.07
CA LEU A 199 -13.79 -23.01 8.14
C LEU A 199 -14.07 -23.73 9.46
N VAL A 200 -13.02 -24.23 10.11
CA VAL A 200 -13.11 -24.76 11.49
C VAL A 200 -12.32 -23.83 12.40
N HIS A 201 -12.84 -23.60 13.60
CA HIS A 201 -12.15 -22.82 14.61
C HIS A 201 -10.98 -23.59 15.25
N SER A 202 -9.95 -22.86 15.67
CA SER A 202 -8.75 -23.44 16.29
C SER A 202 -8.99 -24.01 17.70
N ASN A 203 -10.08 -23.61 18.36
CA ASN A 203 -10.36 -23.86 19.78
C ASN A 203 -9.22 -23.39 20.69
N GLY A 204 -8.49 -22.37 20.27
CA GLY A 204 -7.40 -21.76 21.02
C GLY A 204 -7.86 -20.85 22.17
N PRO A 205 -6.90 -20.20 22.85
CA PRO A 205 -7.18 -19.31 23.98
C PRO A 205 -7.72 -17.92 23.55
N TYR A 206 -7.75 -17.62 22.25
CA TYR A 206 -8.12 -16.32 21.71
C TYR A 206 -9.53 -16.35 21.12
N GLY A 207 -10.17 -15.18 21.06
CA GLY A 207 -11.33 -15.00 20.18
C GLY A 207 -10.88 -15.21 18.74
N GLU A 208 -11.79 -15.59 17.84
CA GLU A 208 -11.40 -15.95 16.49
C GLU A 208 -12.50 -15.70 15.46
N ASN A 209 -12.10 -15.05 14.36
CA ASN A 209 -12.88 -14.99 13.13
C ASN A 209 -12.09 -15.65 12.01
N ILE A 210 -12.78 -16.43 11.17
CA ILE A 210 -12.20 -17.12 10.02
C ILE A 210 -13.01 -16.79 8.77
N ALA A 211 -12.33 -16.69 7.64
CA ALA A 211 -12.95 -16.45 6.34
C ALA A 211 -12.25 -17.26 5.26
N TRP A 212 -13.03 -17.63 4.25
CA TRP A 212 -12.55 -18.32 3.06
C TRP A 212 -13.15 -17.67 1.83
N GLY A 213 -12.37 -17.61 0.76
CA GLY A 213 -12.82 -17.13 -0.53
C GLY A 213 -11.95 -17.60 -1.69
N SER A 214 -12.56 -17.77 -2.85
CA SER A 214 -11.84 -17.98 -4.11
C SER A 214 -11.24 -16.67 -4.63
N GLY A 215 -10.32 -16.75 -5.61
CA GLY A 215 -9.79 -15.58 -6.29
C GLY A 215 -8.74 -14.84 -5.46
N SER A 216 -8.98 -13.55 -5.16
CA SER A 216 -8.00 -12.66 -4.52
C SER A 216 -8.41 -12.17 -3.13
N LEU A 217 -9.20 -12.96 -2.36
CA LEU A 217 -9.69 -12.56 -1.02
C LEU A 217 -8.56 -11.99 -0.16
N THR A 218 -8.65 -10.71 0.15
CA THR A 218 -7.68 -10.01 1.00
C THR A 218 -8.06 -10.06 2.48
N GLY A 219 -7.15 -9.64 3.34
CA GLY A 219 -7.39 -9.44 4.76
C GLY A 219 -8.51 -8.44 5.03
N THR A 220 -8.47 -7.27 4.39
CA THR A 220 -9.54 -6.27 4.49
C THR A 220 -10.86 -6.79 3.95
N ASP A 221 -10.87 -7.57 2.86
CA ASP A 221 -12.11 -8.19 2.38
C ASP A 221 -12.71 -9.11 3.44
N ALA A 222 -11.89 -9.92 4.12
CA ALA A 222 -12.35 -10.78 5.22
C ALA A 222 -12.94 -9.96 6.38
N VAL A 223 -12.28 -8.86 6.78
CA VAL A 223 -12.80 -7.97 7.82
C VAL A 223 -14.11 -7.31 7.39
N ASN A 224 -14.21 -6.86 6.14
CA ASN A 224 -15.42 -6.26 5.60
C ASN A 224 -16.58 -7.26 5.49
N LEU A 225 -16.30 -8.53 5.17
CA LEU A 225 -17.30 -9.61 5.22
C LEU A 225 -17.86 -9.77 6.64
N TRP A 226 -16.99 -9.78 7.65
CA TRP A 226 -17.40 -9.86 9.05
C TRP A 226 -18.17 -8.61 9.51
N VAL A 227 -17.71 -7.42 9.14
CA VAL A 227 -18.40 -6.15 9.45
C VAL A 227 -19.74 -6.06 8.73
N GLY A 228 -19.87 -6.66 7.56
CA GLY A 228 -21.10 -6.77 6.79
C GLY A 228 -22.23 -7.50 7.52
N GLU A 229 -21.94 -8.23 8.60
CA GLU A 229 -22.97 -8.82 9.46
C GLU A 229 -23.64 -7.80 10.40
N LYS A 230 -23.18 -6.55 10.46
CA LYS A 230 -23.75 -5.48 11.30
C LYS A 230 -25.28 -5.36 11.22
N PRO A 231 -25.92 -5.38 10.04
CA PRO A 231 -27.39 -5.32 9.95
C PRO A 231 -28.10 -6.48 10.65
N ASN A 232 -27.40 -7.59 10.88
CA ASN A 232 -27.95 -8.77 11.56
C ASN A 232 -27.79 -8.71 13.08
N TYR A 233 -27.20 -7.65 13.66
CA TYR A 233 -27.08 -7.51 15.12
C TYR A 233 -28.06 -6.44 15.62
N ASP A 234 -29.02 -6.85 16.43
CA ASP A 234 -29.88 -5.91 17.15
C ASP A 234 -29.29 -5.59 18.52
N TYR A 235 -28.84 -4.35 18.67
CA TYR A 235 -28.29 -3.85 19.92
C TYR A 235 -29.31 -3.89 21.06
N ASN A 236 -30.60 -3.61 20.83
CA ASN A 236 -31.55 -3.51 21.93
C ASN A 236 -31.80 -4.87 22.59
N SER A 237 -32.01 -5.91 21.78
CA SER A 237 -32.19 -7.28 22.26
C SER A 237 -30.88 -8.01 22.59
N ASN A 238 -29.71 -7.45 22.23
CA ASN A 238 -28.40 -8.11 22.33
C ASN A 238 -28.39 -9.48 21.62
N SER A 239 -28.95 -9.54 20.41
CA SER A 239 -29.12 -10.80 19.70
C SER A 239 -28.92 -10.64 18.19
N CYS A 240 -28.59 -11.75 17.51
CA CYS A 240 -28.59 -11.75 16.06
C CYS A 240 -30.01 -11.87 15.51
N VAL A 241 -30.40 -10.95 14.63
CA VAL A 241 -31.70 -10.90 13.95
C VAL A 241 -31.49 -11.13 12.45
N GLY A 242 -32.28 -12.04 11.86
CA GLY A 242 -32.26 -12.25 10.41
C GLY A 242 -30.98 -12.87 9.82
N GLY A 243 -30.01 -13.30 10.64
CA GLY A 243 -28.78 -13.92 10.15
C GLY A 243 -27.74 -14.17 11.23
N LYS A 244 -26.51 -14.47 10.80
CA LYS A 244 -25.34 -14.56 11.69
C LYS A 244 -24.78 -13.15 11.94
N CYS A 245 -24.33 -12.92 13.16
CA CYS A 245 -23.67 -11.67 13.55
C CYS A 245 -22.45 -11.87 14.45
N GLY A 246 -22.04 -13.13 14.67
CA GLY A 246 -20.96 -13.47 15.59
C GLY A 246 -19.60 -12.90 15.18
N HIS A 247 -19.33 -12.79 13.87
CA HIS A 247 -18.07 -12.21 13.42
C HIS A 247 -18.05 -10.70 13.63
N TYR A 248 -19.16 -10.02 13.33
CA TYR A 248 -19.31 -8.58 13.62
C TYR A 248 -19.14 -8.30 15.11
N ILE A 249 -19.87 -9.02 15.98
CA ILE A 249 -19.80 -8.85 17.44
C ILE A 249 -18.35 -8.99 17.92
N GLN A 250 -17.58 -9.95 17.39
CA GLN A 250 -16.16 -10.10 17.75
C GLN A 250 -15.28 -8.95 17.25
N VAL A 251 -15.49 -8.44 16.03
CA VAL A 251 -14.75 -7.28 15.49
C VAL A 251 -14.90 -6.05 16.40
N VAL A 252 -16.13 -5.81 16.87
CA VAL A 252 -16.44 -4.65 17.72
C VAL A 252 -16.42 -4.95 19.23
N TRP A 253 -15.92 -6.11 19.65
CA TRP A 253 -15.87 -6.50 21.06
C TRP A 253 -14.98 -5.56 21.89
N ARG A 254 -15.56 -4.83 22.83
CA ARG A 254 -14.90 -3.75 23.57
C ARG A 254 -13.65 -4.21 24.30
N ASN A 255 -13.70 -5.39 24.91
CA ASN A 255 -12.62 -5.92 25.72
C ASN A 255 -11.49 -6.54 24.90
N SER A 256 -11.68 -6.81 23.61
CA SER A 256 -10.62 -7.29 22.73
C SER A 256 -9.75 -6.12 22.29
N VAL A 257 -8.56 -6.01 22.88
CA VAL A 257 -7.65 -4.85 22.71
C VAL A 257 -6.39 -5.17 21.90
N ARG A 258 -6.10 -6.46 21.69
CA ARG A 258 -4.98 -6.96 20.90
C ARG A 258 -5.51 -7.80 19.73
N LEU A 259 -4.97 -7.55 18.54
CA LEU A 259 -5.31 -8.25 17.31
C LEU A 259 -4.08 -8.91 16.71
N GLY A 260 -4.25 -10.11 16.15
CA GLY A 260 -3.28 -10.70 15.24
C GLY A 260 -3.99 -11.51 14.17
N CYS A 261 -3.60 -11.30 12.92
CA CYS A 261 -4.25 -11.95 11.77
C CYS A 261 -3.23 -12.61 10.84
N ALA A 262 -3.71 -13.55 10.05
CA ALA A 262 -2.93 -14.21 9.01
C ALA A 262 -3.80 -14.56 7.80
N ARG A 263 -3.14 -14.66 6.65
CA ARG A 263 -3.73 -15.13 5.40
C ARG A 263 -2.79 -16.13 4.74
N VAL A 264 -3.36 -17.24 4.25
CA VAL A 264 -2.62 -18.25 3.49
C VAL A 264 -3.39 -18.63 2.23
N GLN A 265 -2.65 -19.01 1.19
CA GLN A 265 -3.24 -19.63 0.01
C GLN A 265 -3.32 -21.14 0.23
N CYS A 266 -4.48 -21.73 -0.01
CA CYS A 266 -4.69 -23.16 0.13
C CYS A 266 -4.38 -23.92 -1.16
N SER A 267 -4.22 -25.24 -1.03
CA SER A 267 -3.93 -26.14 -2.16
C SER A 267 -5.01 -26.14 -3.24
N ASN A 268 -6.26 -25.78 -2.89
CA ASN A 268 -7.36 -25.61 -3.84
C ASN A 268 -7.35 -24.24 -4.56
N GLY A 269 -6.33 -23.41 -4.34
CA GLY A 269 -6.20 -22.07 -4.94
C GLY A 269 -7.00 -20.97 -4.25
N GLY A 270 -7.86 -21.31 -3.29
CA GLY A 270 -8.57 -20.35 -2.44
C GLY A 270 -7.67 -19.75 -1.36
N TRP A 271 -8.20 -18.77 -0.64
CA TRP A 271 -7.51 -18.10 0.47
C TRP A 271 -8.25 -18.33 1.77
N PHE A 272 -7.49 -18.66 2.81
CA PHE A 272 -7.96 -18.74 4.19
C PHE A 272 -7.41 -17.54 4.97
N VAL A 273 -8.28 -16.83 5.68
CA VAL A 273 -7.94 -15.71 6.56
C VAL A 273 -8.41 -16.03 7.97
N THR A 274 -7.57 -15.78 8.97
CA THR A 274 -7.95 -15.85 10.38
C THR A 274 -7.48 -14.59 11.10
N CYS A 275 -8.33 -14.06 11.98
CA CYS A 275 -7.99 -13.01 12.92
C CYS A 275 -8.29 -13.49 14.33
N ASN A 276 -7.32 -13.35 15.23
CA ASN A 276 -7.42 -13.75 16.62
C ASN A 276 -7.42 -12.51 17.54
N TYR A 277 -8.23 -12.56 18.58
CA TYR A 277 -8.57 -11.43 19.44
C TYR A 277 -8.23 -11.74 20.90
N ASP A 278 -7.57 -10.79 21.56
CA ASP A 278 -7.09 -10.97 22.93
C ASP A 278 -7.36 -9.71 23.79
N PRO A 279 -8.09 -9.83 24.90
CA PRO A 279 -8.88 -10.99 25.36
C PRO A 279 -9.95 -11.49 24.36
N PRO A 280 -10.37 -12.77 24.45
CA PRO A 280 -11.49 -13.31 23.67
C PRO A 280 -12.80 -12.57 23.93
N GLY A 281 -13.67 -12.52 22.92
CA GLY A 281 -15.00 -11.93 23.00
C GLY A 281 -16.14 -12.95 22.82
N ASN A 282 -17.31 -12.44 22.44
CA ASN A 282 -18.53 -13.23 22.20
C ASN A 282 -19.01 -14.04 23.42
N TYR A 283 -18.83 -13.51 24.64
CA TYR A 283 -19.39 -14.12 25.84
C TYR A 283 -20.92 -14.04 25.85
N VAL A 284 -21.57 -15.18 26.10
CA VAL A 284 -23.04 -15.28 26.12
C VAL A 284 -23.62 -14.36 27.19
N GLY A 285 -24.52 -13.47 26.77
CA GLY A 285 -25.20 -12.52 27.66
C GLY A 285 -24.44 -11.20 27.89
N GLU A 286 -23.18 -11.11 27.46
CA GLU A 286 -22.43 -9.85 27.48
C GLU A 286 -22.66 -9.05 26.18
N ARG A 287 -22.47 -7.73 26.26
CA ARG A 287 -22.62 -6.82 25.13
C ARG A 287 -21.25 -6.54 24.50
N PRO A 288 -21.15 -6.51 23.15
CA PRO A 288 -19.91 -6.17 22.49
C PRO A 288 -19.49 -4.72 22.69
N TYR A 289 -20.43 -3.79 22.87
CA TYR A 289 -20.18 -2.36 23.06
C TYR A 289 -21.25 -1.67 23.89
#